data_AF-A0A7V4Q8E4-F1
#
_entry.id   AF-A0A7V4Q8E4-F1
#
_cell.length_a   1.000
_cell.length_b   1.000
_cell.length_c   1.000
_cell.angle_alpha   90.00
_cell.angle_beta   90.00
_cell.angle_gamma   90.00
#
_symmetry.space_group_name_H-M   'P 1'
#
loop_
_entity.id
_entity.type
_entity.pdbx_description
1 polymer ?
#
loop_
_entity_poly.entity_id
_entity_poly.type
_entity_poly.pdbx_seq_one_letter_code
_entity_poly.pdbx_strand_id
1 'polypeptide(L)' 'FRPSELRQVEALRALRMLHYSAWLASRWEDPTFPRTFPWFNTVRYWGEHILQLREQLSVLDEPPLELP' A
#
# COMPACT_ATOMS: atom_id res chain seq x y z
N PHE A 1 -5.12 1.67 25.20
CA PHE A 1 -5.73 1.57 23.85
C PHE A 1 -6.71 2.73 23.68
N ARG A 2 -6.70 3.44 22.55
CA ARG A 2 -7.66 4.52 22.25
C ARG A 2 -8.52 4.11 21.04
N PRO A 3 -9.82 3.82 21.22
CA PRO A 3 -10.70 3.38 20.12
C PRO A 3 -10.75 4.37 18.94
N SER A 4 -10.53 5.66 19.19
CA SER A 4 -10.49 6.69 18.16
C SER A 4 -9.35 6.52 17.14
N GLU A 5 -8.28 5.79 17.51
CA GLU A 5 -7.15 5.48 16.63
C GLU A 5 -7.52 4.43 15.56
N LEU A 6 -8.57 3.63 15.78
CA LEU A 6 -9.06 2.65 14.79
C LEU A 6 -9.47 3.32 13.47
N ARG A 7 -9.95 4.56 13.53
CA ARG A 7 -10.31 5.37 12.34
C ARG A 7 -9.12 5.66 11.43
N GLN A 8 -7.90 5.58 11.95
CA GLN A 8 -6.69 5.91 11.20
C GLN A 8 -6.06 4.68 10.55
N VAL A 9 -6.46 3.47 10.94
CA VAL A 9 -5.81 2.23 10.51
C VAL A 9 -5.81 2.11 8.99
N GLU A 10 -6.98 2.27 8.37
CA GLU A 10 -7.13 2.10 6.93
C GLU A 10 -6.50 3.25 6.12
N ALA A 11 -6.48 4.48 6.68
CA ALA A 11 -5.77 5.60 6.08
C ALA A 11 -4.26 5.40 6.11
N LEU A 12 -3.71 4.95 7.24
CA LEU A 12 -2.28 4.64 7.38
C LEU A 12 -1.88 3.43 6.52
N ARG A 13 -2.77 2.45 6.33
CA ARG A 13 -2.56 1.33 5.42
C ARG A 13 -2.46 1.80 3.97
N ALA A 14 -3.38 2.65 3.52
CA ALA A 14 -3.31 3.25 2.18
C ALA A 14 -2.01 4.05 1.98
N LEU A 15 -1.63 4.88 2.95
CA LEU A 15 -0.35 5.61 2.89
C LEU A 15 0.85 4.68 2.82
N ARG A 16 0.85 3.57 3.59
CA ARG A 16 1.91 2.58 3.55
C ARG A 16 2.03 1.94 2.16
N MET A 17 0.92 1.61 1.51
CA MET A 17 0.92 1.05 0.15
C MET A 17 1.58 2.00 -0.84
N LEU A 18 1.18 3.27 -0.84
CA LEU A 18 1.73 4.30 -1.72
C LEU A 18 3.21 4.54 -1.44
N HIS A 19 3.58 4.71 -0.17
CA HIS A 19 4.97 4.95 0.23
C HIS A 19 5.89 3.78 -0.09
N TYR A 20 5.41 2.54 -0.01
CA TYR A 20 6.22 1.38 -0.36
C TYR A 20 6.59 1.37 -1.85
N SER A 21 5.61 1.60 -2.72
CA SER A 21 5.84 1.69 -4.18
C SER A 21 6.73 2.89 -4.53
N ALA A 22 6.52 4.04 -3.89
CA ALA A 22 7.37 5.22 -4.07
C ALA A 22 8.81 4.98 -3.58
N TRP A 23 8.97 4.26 -2.45
CA TRP A 23 10.29 3.90 -1.90
C TRP A 23 11.08 3.03 -2.87
N LEU A 24 10.44 2.01 -3.46
CA LEU A 24 11.04 1.18 -4.52
C LEU A 24 11.43 2.02 -5.74
N ALA A 25 10.50 2.84 -6.26
CA ALA A 25 10.75 3.67 -7.44
C ALA A 25 11.92 4.67 -7.22
N SER A 26 11.98 5.31 -6.05
CA SER A 26 13.01 6.30 -5.71
C SER A 26 14.44 5.75 -5.70
N ARG A 27 14.59 4.44 -5.61
CA ARG A 27 15.89 3.74 -5.54
C ARG A 27 16.12 2.82 -6.73
N TRP A 28 15.32 2.92 -7.78
CA TRP A 28 15.38 1.96 -8.89
C TRP A 28 16.72 1.99 -9.66
N GLU A 29 17.41 3.14 -9.63
CA GLU A 29 18.76 3.30 -10.21
C GLU A 29 19.84 2.53 -9.42
N ASP A 30 19.60 2.16 -8.15
CA ASP A 30 20.50 1.27 -7.41
C ASP A 30 20.41 -0.15 -7.98
N PRO A 31 21.51 -0.73 -8.52
CA PRO A 31 21.49 -2.05 -9.14
C PRO A 31 21.04 -3.19 -8.22
N THR A 32 21.02 -2.98 -6.91
CA THR A 32 20.49 -3.93 -5.92
C THR A 32 18.97 -4.07 -6.05
N PHE A 33 18.25 -2.99 -6.34
CA PHE A 33 16.78 -2.97 -6.35
C PHE A 33 16.18 -3.81 -7.47
N PRO A 34 16.58 -3.68 -8.75
CA PRO A 34 16.10 -4.56 -9.80
C PRO A 34 16.41 -6.05 -9.56
N ARG A 35 17.52 -6.36 -8.86
CA ARG A 35 17.89 -7.74 -8.51
C ARG A 35 17.03 -8.32 -7.39
N THR A 36 16.75 -7.53 -6.35
CA THR A 36 15.97 -7.97 -5.19
C THR A 36 14.46 -7.90 -5.46
N PHE A 37 14.02 -6.94 -6.28
CA PHE A 37 12.61 -6.66 -6.57
C PHE A 37 12.31 -6.73 -8.09
N PRO A 38 12.66 -7.83 -8.80
CA PRO A 38 12.54 -7.91 -10.26
C PRO A 38 11.09 -7.80 -10.76
N TRP A 39 10.11 -8.07 -9.89
CA TRP A 39 8.68 -7.98 -10.17
C TRP A 39 8.14 -6.55 -10.20
N PHE A 40 8.83 -5.57 -9.61
CA PHE A 40 8.30 -4.22 -9.37
C PHE A 40 7.96 -3.47 -10.65
N ASN A 41 8.81 -3.55 -11.68
CA ASN A 41 8.58 -2.83 -12.95
C ASN A 41 7.83 -3.69 -13.99
N THR A 42 6.93 -4.56 -13.55
CA THR A 42 6.14 -5.43 -14.43
C THR A 42 4.70 -4.96 -14.53
N VAL A 43 4.07 -5.17 -15.68
CA VAL A 43 2.63 -4.88 -15.89
C VAL A 43 1.77 -5.61 -14.86
N ARG A 44 2.14 -6.84 -14.52
CA ARG A 44 1.43 -7.67 -13.54
C ARG A 44 1.40 -7.01 -12.17
N TYR A 45 2.56 -6.59 -11.65
CA TYR A 45 2.64 -5.95 -10.34
C TYR A 45 1.76 -4.69 -10.28
N TRP A 46 1.87 -3.80 -11.27
CA TRP A 46 1.08 -2.57 -11.28
C TRP A 46 -0.42 -2.83 -11.44
N GLY A 47 -0.81 -3.85 -12.20
CA GLY A 47 -2.20 -4.31 -12.29
C GLY A 47 -2.74 -4.78 -10.93
N GLU A 48 -1.99 -5.64 -10.24
CA GLU A 48 -2.34 -6.12 -8.89
C GLU A 48 -2.36 -4.96 -7.88
N HIS A 49 -1.40 -4.03 -7.94
CA HIS A 49 -1.31 -2.89 -7.03
C HIS A 49 -2.49 -1.91 -7.20
N ILE A 50 -2.90 -1.64 -8.44
CA ILE A 50 -4.09 -0.80 -8.72
C ILE A 50 -5.35 -1.46 -8.17
N LEU A 51 -5.50 -2.77 -8.32
CA LEU A 51 -6.64 -3.50 -7.76
C LEU A 51 -6.66 -3.39 -6.23
N GLN A 52 -5.52 -3.62 -5.58
CA GLN A 52 -5.39 -3.46 -4.12
C GLN A 52 -5.72 -2.03 -3.66
N LEU A 53 -5.29 -1.00 -4.39
CA LEU A 53 -5.60 0.39 -4.05
C LEU A 53 -7.11 0.69 -4.18
N ARG A 54 -7.80 0.09 -5.15
CA ARG A 54 -9.25 0.21 -5.29
C ARG A 54 -10.00 -0.47 -4.17
N GLU A 55 -9.56 -1.67 -3.78
CA GLU A 55 -10.11 -2.39 -2.61
C GLU A 55 -9.88 -1.57 -1.34
N GLN A 56 -8.67 -1.03 -1.15
CA GLN A 56 -8.36 -0.17 -0.01
C GLN A 56 -9.21 1.10 0.02
N LEU A 57 -9.50 1.68 -1.15
CA LEU A 57 -10.38 2.84 -1.25
C LEU A 57 -11.80 2.49 -0.80
N SER A 58 -12.33 1.33 -1.20
CA SER A 58 -13.64 0.85 -0.72
C SER A 58 -13.68 0.69 0.80
N VAL A 59 -12.61 0.15 1.40
CA VAL A 59 -12.50 -0.04 2.86
C VAL A 59 -12.42 1.31 3.60
N LEU A 60 -11.85 2.35 2.99
CA LEU A 60 -11.82 3.69 3.58
C LEU A 60 -13.21 4.34 3.69
N ASP A 61 -14.14 3.94 2.84
CA ASP A 61 -15.53 4.43 2.84
C ASP A 61 -16.42 3.66 3.84
N GLU A 62 -15.93 2.55 4.40
CA GLU A 62 -16.62 1.76 5.41
C GLU A 62 -16.53 2.40 6.81
N PRO A 63 -17.44 2.03 7.73
CA PRO A 63 -17.30 2.42 9.14
C PRO A 63 -15.95 1.99 9.72
N PRO A 64 -15.43 2.72 10.73
CA PRO A 64 -14.18 2.35 11.38
C PRO A 64 -14.21 0.93 11.92
N LEU A 65 -13.04 0.28 11.92
CA LEU A 65 -12.88 -1.07 12.48
C LEU A 65 -13.47 -1.15 13.89
N GLU A 66 -14.18 -2.25 14.15
CA GLU A 66 -14.75 -2.57 15.44
C GLU A 66 -13.93 -3.69 16.11
N LEU A 67 -13.89 -3.68 17.44
CA LEU A 67 -13.30 -4.79 18.20
C LEU A 67 -14.33 -5.92 18.32
N PRO A 68 -13.90 -7.19 18.20
CA PRO A 68 -14.78 -8.35 18.39
C PRO A 68 -15.28 -8.49 19.83
#